data_AF-A0A4R1WDR3-F1
#
_entry.id   AF-A0A4R1WDR3-F1
#
_cell.length_a   1.000
_cell.length_b   1.000
_cell.length_c   1.000
_cell.angle_alpha   90.00
_cell.angle_beta   90.00
_cell.angle_gamma   90.00
#
_symmetry.space_group_name_H-M   'P 1'
#
loop_
_entity.id
_entity.type
_entity.pdbx_description
1 polymer ?
#
loop_
_entity_poly.entity_id
_entity_poly.type
_entity_poly.pdbx_seq_one_letter_code
_entity_poly.pdbx_strand_id
1 'polypeptide(L)'
;MTQQQQRIQQVGRTLPVQPQRSGWLVRHQQRLLPIATVVAILAIWEGLGRVAGWNPLFFSYPSQIWSGGLELAQGPLWSDLRVSGTEFLLGMVISVLIAVPVGLVMGTSKRLYWAFDPIVSALYSTPVLVLAPMLVIWFGLGIASKVAIVVILSTFPVMINLTEGVRNTDRVLLRAARSFGANRWNLNRDVVLPSVTPFFITGLRLAVGRAMIGVIVGEYIASTQGIGYQINADAELFATSRYLAGVMVIVIFSVAVMELLKFLEKRMAPWRHRELVRE
;
A
#
# COMPACT_ATOMS: atom_id res chain seq x y z
N MET A 1 14.78 60.06 28.13
CA MET A 1 14.49 58.64 27.85
C MET A 1 13.08 58.45 27.27
N THR A 2 12.61 59.30 26.34
CA THR A 2 11.15 59.37 26.09
C THR A 2 10.73 59.38 24.61
N GLN A 3 11.65 59.56 23.65
CA GLN A 3 11.30 59.55 22.21
C GLN A 3 11.70 58.26 21.48
N GLN A 4 12.70 57.52 21.97
CA GLN A 4 13.17 56.30 21.31
C GLN A 4 12.25 55.09 21.55
N GLN A 5 11.53 55.06 22.68
CA GLN A 5 10.55 54.02 22.98
C GLN A 5 9.25 54.16 22.17
N GLN A 6 8.90 55.37 21.72
CA GLN A 6 7.70 55.58 20.89
C GLN A 6 7.87 55.09 19.44
N ARG A 7 9.10 55.08 18.90
CA ARG A 7 9.36 54.54 17.55
C ARG A 7 9.24 53.03 17.45
N ILE A 8 9.51 52.29 18.53
CA ILE A 8 9.44 50.82 18.53
C ILE A 8 7.98 50.32 18.56
N GLN A 9 7.05 51.11 19.08
CA GLN A 9 5.62 50.75 19.09
C GLN A 9 4.90 50.96 17.74
N GLN A 10 5.48 51.69 16.78
CA GLN A 10 4.81 51.96 15.50
C GLN A 10 5.10 50.91 14.41
N VAL A 11 6.10 50.04 14.59
CA VAL A 11 6.44 48.99 13.60
C VAL A 11 5.57 47.73 13.77
N GLY A 12 4.81 47.63 14.87
CA GLY A 12 3.91 46.51 15.17
C GLY A 12 2.47 46.67 14.68
N ARG A 13 2.19 47.53 13.69
CA ARG A 13 0.90 47.50 12.99
C ARG A 13 0.93 46.32 12.01
N THR A 14 0.57 45.15 12.50
CA THR A 14 0.17 44.04 11.64
C THR A 14 -0.93 44.55 10.73
N LEU A 15 -0.63 44.66 9.43
CA LEU A 15 -1.66 44.88 8.43
C LEU A 15 -2.72 43.79 8.64
N PRO A 16 -4.02 44.13 8.72
CA PRO A 16 -5.04 43.10 8.78
C PRO A 16 -4.86 42.22 7.53
N VAL A 17 -4.56 40.94 7.71
CA VAL A 17 -4.56 39.95 6.64
C VAL A 17 -5.98 39.94 6.11
N GLN A 18 -6.24 40.68 5.03
CA GLN A 18 -7.53 40.66 4.38
C GLN A 18 -7.81 39.20 4.02
N PRO A 19 -8.97 38.64 4.38
CA PRO A 19 -9.30 37.28 4.01
C PRO A 19 -9.29 37.24 2.49
N GLN A 20 -8.24 36.64 1.93
CA GLN A 20 -8.10 36.47 0.49
C GLN A 20 -9.36 35.73 0.06
N ARG A 21 -10.23 36.40 -0.71
CA ARG A 21 -11.44 35.81 -1.27
C ARG A 21 -11.00 34.74 -2.25
N SER A 22 -10.65 33.57 -1.72
CA SER A 22 -10.27 32.41 -2.50
C SER A 22 -11.51 32.02 -3.29
N GLY A 23 -11.48 32.33 -4.60
CA GLY A 23 -12.56 31.98 -5.52
C GLY A 23 -12.89 30.49 -5.40
N TRP A 24 -14.11 30.11 -5.74
CA TRP A 24 -14.60 28.72 -5.66
C TRP A 24 -13.59 27.71 -6.25
N LEU A 25 -12.86 28.10 -7.30
CA LEU A 25 -11.76 27.35 -7.92
C LEU A 25 -10.61 27.02 -6.98
N VAL A 26 -10.14 27.95 -6.14
CA VAL A 26 -9.03 27.75 -5.18
C VAL A 26 -9.44 26.80 -4.05
N ARG A 27 -10.70 26.85 -3.60
CA ARG A 27 -11.23 25.92 -2.58
C ARG A 27 -11.37 24.48 -3.09
N HIS A 28 -11.66 24.30 -4.37
CA HIS A 28 -11.87 22.98 -4.97
C HIS A 28 -10.62 22.47 -5.72
N GLN A 29 -9.57 23.28 -5.84
CA GLN A 29 -8.34 22.97 -6.56
C GLN A 29 -7.70 21.65 -6.10
N GLN A 30 -7.70 21.37 -4.79
CA GLN A 30 -7.14 20.13 -4.23
C GLN A 30 -7.90 18.85 -4.63
N ARG A 31 -9.18 18.97 -5.05
CA ARG A 31 -9.99 17.83 -5.53
C ARG A 31 -10.10 17.79 -7.05
N LEU A 32 -10.17 18.96 -7.69
CA LEU A 32 -10.36 19.08 -9.14
C LEU A 32 -9.07 18.83 -9.92
N LEU A 33 -7.90 19.22 -9.39
CA LEU A 33 -6.62 19.02 -10.09
C LEU A 33 -6.33 17.54 -10.36
N PRO A 34 -6.37 16.61 -9.38
CA PRO A 34 -6.08 15.19 -9.65
C PRO A 34 -7.03 14.59 -10.68
N ILE A 35 -8.32 14.91 -10.59
CA ILE A 35 -9.34 14.42 -11.53
C ILE A 35 -9.07 14.96 -12.93
N ALA A 36 -8.82 16.27 -13.05
CA ALA A 36 -8.51 16.90 -14.33
C ALA A 36 -7.24 16.33 -14.96
N THR A 37 -6.21 16.04 -14.16
CA THR A 37 -4.98 15.40 -14.63
C THR A 37 -5.25 13.99 -15.17
N VAL A 38 -6.02 13.17 -14.46
CA VAL A 38 -6.38 11.82 -14.92
C VAL A 38 -7.19 11.88 -16.21
N VAL A 39 -8.20 12.77 -16.28
CA VAL A 39 -9.03 12.94 -17.48
C VAL A 39 -8.19 13.42 -18.67
N ALA A 40 -7.26 14.37 -18.45
CA ALA A 40 -6.38 14.84 -19.51
C ALA A 40 -5.47 13.72 -20.05
N ILE A 41 -4.89 12.89 -19.16
CA ILE A 41 -4.08 11.72 -19.55
C ILE A 41 -4.91 10.75 -20.40
N LEU A 42 -6.13 10.42 -19.96
CA LEU A 42 -7.02 9.51 -20.70
C LEU A 42 -7.44 10.09 -22.05
N ALA A 43 -7.74 11.39 -22.12
CA ALA A 43 -8.12 12.05 -23.37
C ALA A 43 -6.95 12.08 -24.38
N ILE A 44 -5.73 12.36 -23.90
CA ILE A 44 -4.53 12.31 -24.74
C ILE A 44 -4.28 10.88 -25.25
N TRP A 45 -4.40 9.87 -24.37
CA TRP A 45 -4.22 8.47 -24.76
C TRP A 45 -5.27 8.02 -25.80
N GLU A 46 -6.54 8.36 -25.60
CA GLU A 46 -7.62 8.07 -26.55
C GLU A 46 -7.38 8.78 -27.90
N GLY A 47 -7.00 10.07 -27.87
CA GLY A 47 -6.72 10.84 -29.07
C GLY A 47 -5.55 10.26 -29.88
N LEU A 48 -4.44 9.95 -29.21
CA LEU A 48 -3.27 9.33 -29.84
C LEU A 48 -3.60 7.93 -30.39
N GLY A 49 -4.42 7.15 -29.67
CA GLY A 49 -4.82 5.82 -30.09
C GLY A 49 -5.68 5.81 -31.35
N ARG A 50 -6.57 6.80 -31.51
CA ARG A 50 -7.47 6.90 -32.67
C ARG A 50 -6.80 7.44 -33.93
N VAL A 51 -5.83 8.33 -33.80
CA VAL A 51 -5.26 9.06 -34.94
C VAL A 51 -4.07 8.33 -35.57
N ALA A 52 -3.27 7.59 -34.80
CA ALA A 52 -1.96 7.14 -35.25
C ALA A 52 -1.91 5.78 -35.97
N GLY A 53 -3.05 5.23 -36.41
CA GLY A 53 -3.08 4.04 -37.28
C GLY A 53 -2.39 2.80 -36.67
N TRP A 54 -2.35 2.70 -35.35
CA TRP A 54 -1.69 1.62 -34.63
C TRP A 54 -2.31 0.27 -34.97
N ASN A 55 -1.48 -0.78 -34.98
CA ASN A 55 -1.99 -2.15 -35.10
C ASN A 55 -2.80 -2.51 -33.83
N PRO A 56 -4.12 -2.80 -33.95
CA PRO A 56 -4.97 -3.12 -32.80
C PRO A 56 -4.52 -4.35 -32.00
N LEU A 57 -3.70 -5.22 -32.60
CA LEU A 57 -3.11 -6.37 -31.92
C LEU A 57 -2.11 -5.97 -30.83
N PHE A 58 -1.43 -4.83 -30.96
CA PHE A 58 -0.35 -4.42 -30.05
C PHE A 58 -0.69 -3.15 -29.26
N PHE A 59 -1.75 -2.44 -29.63
CA PHE A 59 -2.15 -1.20 -29.00
C PHE A 59 -3.65 -1.14 -28.78
N SER A 60 -4.07 -0.67 -27.60
CA SER A 60 -5.46 -0.36 -27.32
C SER A 60 -5.57 0.98 -26.59
N TYR A 61 -6.76 1.56 -26.61
CA TYR A 61 -7.06 2.88 -26.07
C TYR A 61 -8.26 2.80 -25.10
N PRO A 62 -8.46 3.79 -24.21
CA PRO A 62 -9.40 3.71 -23.10
C PRO A 62 -10.80 3.18 -23.45
N SER A 63 -11.40 3.59 -24.57
CA SER A 63 -12.74 3.10 -24.94
C SER A 63 -12.78 1.62 -25.36
N GLN A 64 -11.73 1.09 -25.99
CA GLN A 64 -11.59 -0.35 -26.27
C GLN A 64 -11.27 -1.16 -25.01
N ILE A 65 -10.47 -0.60 -24.10
CA ILE A 65 -10.19 -1.22 -22.80
C ILE A 65 -11.49 -1.32 -22.00
N TRP A 66 -12.35 -0.30 -22.08
CA TRP A 66 -13.67 -0.33 -21.47
C TRP A 66 -14.54 -1.46 -22.04
N SER A 67 -14.61 -1.62 -23.37
CA SER A 67 -15.36 -2.74 -23.96
C SER A 67 -14.79 -4.10 -23.58
N GLY A 68 -13.46 -4.26 -23.58
CA GLY A 68 -12.80 -5.48 -23.10
C GLY A 68 -13.11 -5.78 -21.63
N GLY A 69 -13.22 -4.74 -20.80
CA GLY A 69 -13.65 -4.87 -19.40
C GLY A 69 -15.10 -5.34 -19.26
N LEU A 70 -16.00 -4.90 -20.14
CA LEU A 70 -17.39 -5.39 -20.16
C LEU A 70 -17.46 -6.86 -20.54
N GLU A 71 -16.66 -7.30 -21.51
CA GLU A 71 -16.56 -8.72 -21.89
C GLU A 71 -16.06 -9.58 -20.74
N LEU A 72 -14.99 -9.14 -20.06
CA LEU A 72 -14.49 -9.82 -18.87
C LEU A 72 -15.56 -9.90 -17.78
N ALA A 73 -16.29 -8.79 -17.53
CA ALA A 73 -17.33 -8.71 -16.51
C ALA A 73 -18.54 -9.62 -16.77
N GLN A 74 -18.85 -9.90 -18.04
CA GLN A 74 -19.86 -10.88 -18.44
C GLN A 74 -19.32 -12.32 -18.41
N GLY A 75 -18.00 -12.48 -18.45
CA GLY A 75 -17.29 -13.75 -18.41
C GLY A 75 -16.66 -14.05 -17.04
N PRO A 76 -15.37 -14.44 -17.00
CA PRO A 76 -14.74 -15.06 -15.81
C PRO A 76 -14.30 -14.06 -14.72
N LEU A 77 -14.46 -12.75 -14.93
CA LEU A 77 -13.90 -11.71 -14.06
C LEU A 77 -14.23 -11.90 -12.57
N TRP A 78 -15.49 -12.20 -12.25
CA TRP A 78 -15.94 -12.27 -10.87
C TRP A 78 -15.44 -13.54 -10.16
N SER A 79 -15.38 -14.67 -10.87
CA SER A 79 -14.78 -15.89 -10.35
C SER A 79 -13.28 -15.70 -10.13
N ASP A 80 -12.59 -15.07 -11.08
CA ASP A 80 -11.16 -14.82 -11.01
C ASP A 80 -10.81 -13.86 -9.88
N LEU A 81 -11.53 -12.74 -9.75
CA LEU A 81 -11.36 -11.82 -8.61
C LEU A 81 -11.58 -12.49 -7.27
N ARG A 82 -12.51 -13.45 -7.18
CA ARG A 82 -12.75 -14.21 -5.95
C ARG A 82 -11.57 -15.12 -5.63
N VAL A 83 -11.00 -15.80 -6.62
CA VAL A 83 -9.82 -16.66 -6.44
C VAL A 83 -8.62 -15.81 -6.01
N SER A 84 -8.27 -14.78 -6.77
CA SER A 84 -7.17 -13.85 -6.48
C SER A 84 -7.33 -13.17 -5.11
N GLY A 85 -8.56 -12.75 -4.79
CA GLY A 85 -8.89 -12.15 -3.50
C GLY A 85 -8.72 -13.13 -2.33
N THR A 86 -9.04 -14.41 -2.53
CA THR A 86 -8.87 -15.45 -1.49
C THR A 86 -7.38 -15.73 -1.26
N GLU A 87 -6.60 -15.86 -2.32
CA GLU A 87 -5.14 -16.02 -2.25
C GLU A 87 -4.48 -14.85 -1.52
N PHE A 88 -4.87 -13.63 -1.88
CA PHE A 88 -4.42 -12.41 -1.23
C PHE A 88 -4.73 -12.41 0.27
N LEU A 89 -6.00 -12.62 0.64
CA LEU A 89 -6.45 -12.52 2.03
C LEU A 89 -5.79 -13.58 2.91
N LEU A 90 -5.76 -14.84 2.46
CA LEU A 90 -5.12 -15.92 3.20
C LEU A 90 -3.63 -15.65 3.39
N GLY A 91 -2.93 -15.28 2.31
CA GLY A 91 -1.51 -14.95 2.37
C GLY A 91 -1.22 -13.78 3.29
N MET A 92 -2.00 -12.69 3.22
CA MET A 92 -1.85 -11.53 4.11
C MET A 92 -2.08 -11.87 5.58
N VAL A 93 -3.10 -12.67 5.90
CA VAL A 93 -3.37 -13.09 7.28
C VAL A 93 -2.20 -13.91 7.83
N ILE A 94 -1.74 -14.90 7.07
CA ILE A 94 -0.59 -15.74 7.48
C ILE A 94 0.67 -14.89 7.65
N SER A 95 0.95 -13.97 6.71
CA SER A 95 2.07 -13.05 6.81
C SER A 95 2.05 -12.20 8.07
N VAL A 96 0.90 -11.61 8.41
CA VAL A 96 0.78 -10.80 9.62
C VAL A 96 0.96 -11.65 10.86
N LEU A 97 0.39 -12.86 10.90
CA LEU A 97 0.54 -13.80 12.00
C LEU A 97 2.00 -14.24 12.23
N ILE A 98 2.81 -14.29 11.18
CA ILE A 98 4.25 -14.61 11.28
C ILE A 98 5.06 -13.35 11.60
N ALA A 99 4.83 -12.27 10.85
CA ALA A 99 5.64 -11.06 10.90
C ALA A 99 5.51 -10.33 12.24
N VAL A 100 4.32 -10.32 12.85
CA VAL A 100 4.08 -9.58 14.09
C VAL A 100 4.88 -10.17 15.26
N PRO A 101 4.75 -11.47 15.59
CA PRO A 101 5.56 -12.07 16.65
C PRO A 101 7.06 -11.93 16.42
N VAL A 102 7.53 -12.23 15.20
CA VAL A 102 8.95 -12.18 14.87
C VAL A 102 9.49 -10.75 14.95
N GLY A 103 8.77 -9.77 14.39
CA GLY A 103 9.16 -8.37 14.42
C GLY A 103 9.18 -7.78 15.84
N LEU A 104 8.24 -8.16 16.71
CA LEU A 104 8.25 -7.74 18.11
C LEU A 104 9.45 -8.35 18.88
N VAL A 105 9.75 -9.63 18.64
CA VAL A 105 10.86 -10.33 19.29
C VAL A 105 12.21 -9.76 18.83
N MET A 106 12.39 -9.55 17.53
CA MET A 106 13.59 -8.91 16.98
C MET A 106 13.73 -7.45 17.44
N GLY A 107 12.61 -6.72 17.53
CA GLY A 107 12.61 -5.33 17.99
C GLY A 107 13.01 -5.17 19.45
N THR A 108 12.64 -6.11 20.31
CA THR A 108 12.94 -6.06 21.75
C THR A 108 14.32 -6.62 22.11
N SER A 109 14.82 -7.61 21.37
CA SER A 109 16.10 -8.27 21.66
C SER A 109 17.22 -7.82 20.73
N LYS A 110 18.21 -7.10 21.28
CA LYS A 110 19.42 -6.71 20.52
C LYS A 110 20.13 -7.91 19.91
N ARG A 111 20.25 -9.01 20.64
CA ARG A 111 20.96 -10.22 20.17
C ARG A 111 20.25 -10.86 18.98
N LEU A 112 18.93 -10.99 19.05
CA LEU A 112 18.15 -11.57 17.95
C LEU A 112 18.14 -10.64 16.74
N TYR A 113 18.07 -9.33 16.95
CA TYR A 113 18.23 -8.37 15.85
C TYR A 113 19.57 -8.57 15.12
N TRP A 114 20.70 -8.53 15.83
CA TRP A 114 22.01 -8.71 15.18
C TRP A 114 22.18 -10.06 14.49
N ALA A 115 21.53 -11.12 15.01
CA ALA A 115 21.60 -12.45 14.41
C ALA A 115 20.74 -12.60 13.16
N PHE A 116 19.53 -12.04 13.15
CA PHE A 116 18.53 -12.31 12.10
C PHE A 116 18.35 -11.15 11.11
N ASP A 117 18.69 -9.91 11.46
CA ASP A 117 18.54 -8.76 10.57
C ASP A 117 19.24 -8.92 9.21
N PRO A 118 20.49 -9.44 9.14
CA PRO A 118 21.14 -9.71 7.85
C PRO A 118 20.40 -10.77 7.02
N ILE A 119 19.89 -11.82 7.67
CA ILE A 119 19.16 -12.93 7.02
C ILE A 119 17.83 -12.41 6.47
N VAL A 120 17.07 -11.67 7.29
CA VAL A 120 15.80 -11.04 6.90
C VAL A 120 16.02 -10.09 5.72
N SER A 121 17.08 -9.28 5.76
CA SER A 121 17.42 -8.36 4.67
C SER A 121 17.77 -9.08 3.36
N ALA A 122 18.52 -10.18 3.44
CA ALA A 122 18.85 -11.02 2.28
C ALA A 122 17.61 -11.70 1.67
N LEU A 123 16.72 -12.23 2.51
CA LEU A 123 15.47 -12.82 2.05
C LEU A 123 14.54 -11.76 1.43
N TYR A 124 14.51 -10.55 2.00
CA TYR A 124 13.70 -9.44 1.50
C TYR A 124 14.12 -8.96 0.10
N SER A 125 15.42 -9.07 -0.24
CA SER A 125 15.98 -8.69 -1.54
C SER A 125 15.96 -9.80 -2.58
N THR A 126 15.62 -11.03 -2.18
CA THR A 126 15.61 -12.18 -3.08
C THR A 126 14.47 -12.05 -4.11
N PRO A 127 14.75 -12.20 -5.42
CA PRO A 127 13.73 -12.11 -6.46
C PRO A 127 12.82 -13.34 -6.41
N VAL A 128 11.62 -13.19 -5.83
CA VAL A 128 10.65 -14.29 -5.67
C VAL A 128 10.20 -14.89 -7.00
N LEU A 129 10.29 -14.15 -8.10
CA LEU A 129 10.02 -14.66 -9.45
C LEU A 129 10.79 -15.94 -9.75
N VAL A 130 12.04 -16.04 -9.28
CA VAL A 130 12.90 -17.22 -9.48
C VAL A 130 12.47 -18.39 -8.61
N LEU A 131 11.87 -18.11 -7.44
CA LEU A 131 11.42 -19.13 -6.48
C LEU A 131 10.02 -19.66 -6.79
N ALA A 132 9.20 -18.91 -7.53
CA ALA A 132 7.80 -19.27 -7.76
C ALA A 132 7.62 -20.67 -8.38
N PRO A 133 8.39 -21.11 -9.40
CA PRO A 133 8.30 -22.49 -9.90
C PRO A 133 8.66 -23.55 -8.84
N MET A 134 9.63 -23.27 -7.96
CA MET A 134 9.99 -24.17 -6.85
C MET A 134 8.86 -24.30 -5.84
N LEU A 135 8.18 -23.21 -5.52
CA LEU A 135 7.02 -23.22 -4.63
C LEU A 135 5.86 -24.03 -5.22
N VAL A 136 5.68 -24.00 -6.53
CA VAL A 136 4.70 -24.85 -7.23
C VAL A 136 5.10 -26.33 -7.13
N ILE A 137 6.38 -26.66 -7.24
CA ILE A 137 6.85 -28.04 -7.06
C ILE A 137 6.62 -28.54 -5.63
N TRP A 138 6.85 -27.69 -4.61
CA TRP A 138 6.68 -28.08 -3.21
C TRP A 138 5.23 -28.14 -2.74
N PHE A 139 4.42 -27.14 -3.10
CA PHE A 139 3.05 -27.01 -2.63
C PHE A 139 2.00 -27.49 -3.64
N GLY A 140 2.44 -27.87 -4.84
CA GLY A 140 1.59 -28.29 -5.93
C GLY A 140 0.93 -27.15 -6.71
N LEU A 141 0.20 -27.54 -7.75
CA LEU A 141 -0.72 -26.66 -8.46
C LEU A 141 -1.94 -26.38 -7.58
N GLY A 142 -2.24 -25.11 -7.36
CA GLY A 142 -3.44 -24.69 -6.65
C GLY A 142 -3.18 -23.49 -5.75
N ILE A 143 -4.09 -23.26 -4.81
CA ILE A 143 -4.09 -22.06 -3.94
C ILE A 143 -2.88 -22.01 -3.01
N ALA A 144 -2.38 -23.16 -2.56
CA ALA A 144 -1.31 -23.24 -1.56
C ALA A 144 0.01 -22.61 -2.05
N SER A 145 0.40 -22.86 -3.30
CA SER A 145 1.63 -22.30 -3.88
C SER A 145 1.54 -20.77 -4.03
N LYS A 146 0.38 -20.23 -4.42
CA LYS A 146 0.19 -18.77 -4.54
C LYS A 146 0.15 -18.10 -3.17
N VAL A 147 -0.54 -18.70 -2.21
CA VAL A 147 -0.53 -18.24 -0.81
C VAL A 147 0.90 -18.22 -0.28
N ALA A 148 1.72 -19.24 -0.55
CA ALA A 148 3.13 -19.26 -0.14
C ALA A 148 3.95 -18.10 -0.76
N ILE A 149 3.75 -17.80 -2.05
CA ILE A 149 4.37 -16.65 -2.74
C ILE A 149 3.97 -15.34 -2.06
N VAL A 150 2.67 -15.15 -1.81
CA VAL A 150 2.15 -13.96 -1.11
C VAL A 150 2.77 -13.86 0.29
N VAL A 151 2.85 -14.98 1.02
CA VAL A 151 3.42 -15.00 2.38
C VAL A 151 4.86 -14.52 2.38
N ILE A 152 5.70 -15.08 1.51
CA ILE A 152 7.11 -14.71 1.40
C ILE A 152 7.26 -13.22 1.09
N LEU A 153 6.48 -12.70 0.13
CA LEU A 153 6.60 -11.31 -0.31
C LEU A 153 6.11 -10.29 0.73
N SER A 154 5.07 -10.63 1.50
CA SER A 154 4.39 -9.69 2.39
C SER A 154 4.82 -9.77 3.86
N THR A 155 5.39 -10.89 4.31
CA THR A 155 5.86 -11.04 5.70
C THR A 155 6.97 -10.04 6.04
N PHE A 156 7.97 -9.90 5.17
CA PHE A 156 9.17 -9.12 5.49
C PHE A 156 8.93 -7.60 5.62
N PRO A 157 8.18 -6.90 4.75
CA PRO A 157 7.86 -5.49 4.97
C PRO A 157 7.21 -5.21 6.34
N VAL A 158 6.27 -6.05 6.77
CA VAL A 158 5.63 -5.91 8.10
C VAL A 158 6.65 -6.14 9.20
N MET A 159 7.42 -7.23 9.10
CA MET A 159 8.41 -7.62 10.12
C MET A 159 9.49 -6.54 10.31
N ILE A 160 10.05 -6.03 9.22
CA ILE A 160 11.11 -5.01 9.23
C ILE A 160 10.58 -3.71 9.84
N ASN A 161 9.46 -3.20 9.35
CA ASN A 161 8.90 -1.95 9.88
C ASN A 161 8.52 -2.08 11.35
N LEU A 162 7.92 -3.21 11.75
CA LEU A 162 7.55 -3.45 13.14
C LEU A 162 8.79 -3.52 14.06
N THR A 163 9.85 -4.19 13.61
CA THR A 163 11.14 -4.25 14.32
C THR A 163 11.69 -2.85 14.54
N GLU A 164 11.70 -2.01 13.50
CA GLU A 164 12.14 -0.63 13.57
C GLU A 164 11.27 0.22 14.51
N GLY A 165 9.94 0.06 14.46
CA GLY A 165 9.03 0.79 15.36
C GLY A 165 9.27 0.47 16.83
N VAL A 166 9.50 -0.80 17.16
CA VAL A 166 9.82 -1.21 18.54
C VAL A 166 11.15 -0.62 18.99
N ARG A 167 12.16 -0.62 18.12
CA ARG A 167 13.51 -0.11 18.44
C ARG A 167 13.57 1.42 18.55
N ASN A 168 12.75 2.12 17.78
CA ASN A 168 12.61 3.58 17.80
C ASN A 168 11.68 4.09 18.90
N THR A 169 11.04 3.19 19.66
CA THR A 169 10.23 3.60 20.81
C THR A 169 11.11 4.26 21.86
N ASP A 170 10.80 5.52 22.19
CA ASP A 170 11.63 6.36 23.04
C ASP A 170 11.85 5.75 24.43
N ARG A 171 13.11 5.52 24.76
CA ARG A 171 13.54 5.00 26.07
C ARG A 171 13.20 5.98 27.20
N VAL A 172 13.01 7.26 26.91
CA VAL A 172 12.56 8.28 27.86
C VAL A 172 11.08 8.06 28.20
N LEU A 173 10.21 7.90 27.21
CA LEU A 173 8.79 7.54 27.42
C LEU A 173 8.64 6.26 28.24
N LEU A 174 9.43 5.23 27.93
CA LEU A 174 9.43 3.97 28.69
C LEU A 174 9.90 4.15 30.14
N ARG A 175 10.90 5.01 30.38
CA ARG A 175 11.40 5.29 31.74
C ARG A 175 10.41 6.14 32.53
N ALA A 176 9.83 7.17 31.92
CA ALA A 176 8.81 8.02 32.53
C ALA A 176 7.59 7.21 32.98
N ALA A 177 7.04 6.35 32.11
CA ALA A 177 5.90 5.51 32.45
C ALA A 177 6.20 4.57 33.64
N ARG A 178 7.40 4.00 33.72
CA ARG A 178 7.81 3.19 34.88
C ARG A 178 7.92 4.01 36.16
N SER A 179 8.43 5.24 36.09
CA SER A 179 8.50 6.14 37.25
C SER A 179 7.12 6.52 37.80
N PHE A 180 6.09 6.54 36.94
CA PHE A 180 4.69 6.71 37.34
C PHE A 180 4.00 5.40 37.80
N GLY A 181 4.75 4.30 37.98
CA GLY A 181 4.22 3.04 38.49
C GLY A 181 3.53 2.16 37.44
N ALA A 182 3.74 2.40 36.14
CA ALA A 182 3.17 1.54 35.10
C ALA A 182 3.72 0.10 35.21
N ASN A 183 2.81 -0.86 35.38
CA ASN A 183 3.14 -2.28 35.29
C ASN A 183 3.41 -2.69 33.81
N ARG A 184 3.88 -3.92 33.58
CA ARG A 184 4.23 -4.40 32.23
C ARG A 184 3.06 -4.33 31.23
N TRP A 185 1.84 -4.54 31.70
CA TRP A 185 0.65 -4.49 30.86
C TRP A 185 0.33 -3.05 30.42
N ASN A 186 0.31 -2.11 31.37
CA ASN A 186 0.08 -0.69 31.12
C ASN A 186 1.18 -0.13 30.20
N LEU A 187 2.44 -0.50 30.43
CA LEU A 187 3.55 -0.10 29.58
C LEU A 187 3.37 -0.57 28.13
N ASN A 188 2.99 -1.83 27.94
CA ASN A 188 2.79 -2.39 26.61
C ASN A 188 1.58 -1.77 25.90
N ARG A 189 0.46 -1.62 26.60
CA ARG A 189 -0.79 -1.11 26.04
C ARG A 189 -0.76 0.39 25.76
N ASP A 190 -0.19 1.18 26.67
CA ASP A 190 -0.33 2.65 26.66
C ASP A 190 0.90 3.35 26.07
N VAL A 191 2.05 2.67 25.99
CA VAL A 191 3.30 3.27 25.47
C VAL A 191 3.79 2.54 24.23
N VAL A 192 4.00 1.22 24.30
CA VAL A 192 4.62 0.45 23.20
C VAL A 192 3.65 0.25 22.04
N LEU A 193 2.41 -0.18 22.29
CA LEU A 193 1.45 -0.40 21.20
C LEU A 193 1.19 0.88 20.40
N PRO A 194 0.94 2.06 21.03
CA PRO A 194 0.70 3.30 20.29
C PRO A 194 1.94 3.79 19.54
N SER A 195 3.15 3.62 20.10
CA SER A 195 4.40 4.05 19.43
C SER A 195 4.73 3.21 18.20
N VAL A 196 4.40 1.92 18.23
CA VAL A 196 4.71 0.97 17.14
C VAL A 196 3.62 0.93 16.07
N THR A 197 2.38 1.32 16.40
CA THR A 197 1.24 1.30 15.48
C THR A 197 1.50 2.01 14.14
N PRO A 198 2.10 3.22 14.06
CA PRO A 198 2.40 3.87 12.79
C PRO A 198 3.34 3.05 11.90
N PHE A 199 4.34 2.40 12.51
CA PHE A 199 5.27 1.53 11.80
C PHE A 199 4.61 0.26 11.30
N PHE A 200 3.77 -0.37 12.13
CA PHE A 200 2.98 -1.53 11.70
C PHE A 200 2.12 -1.20 10.48
N ILE A 201 1.45 -0.05 10.46
CA ILE A 201 0.60 0.35 9.33
C ILE A 201 1.43 0.65 8.08
N THR A 202 2.58 1.30 8.22
CA THR A 202 3.51 1.50 7.10
C THR A 202 3.98 0.15 6.53
N GLY A 203 4.37 -0.78 7.41
CA GLY A 203 4.73 -2.14 7.02
C GLY A 203 3.60 -2.88 6.32
N LEU A 204 2.38 -2.78 6.84
CA LEU A 204 1.19 -3.39 6.26
C LEU A 204 0.87 -2.83 4.87
N ARG A 205 1.05 -1.52 4.67
CA ARG A 205 0.85 -0.88 3.35
C ARG A 205 1.85 -1.40 2.31
N LEU A 206 3.13 -1.51 2.69
CA LEU A 206 4.16 -2.09 1.83
C LEU A 206 3.86 -3.57 1.54
N ALA A 207 3.40 -4.31 2.54
CA ALA A 207 3.02 -5.70 2.43
C ALA A 207 1.84 -5.92 1.49
N VAL A 208 0.80 -5.08 1.53
CA VAL A 208 -0.32 -5.12 0.58
C VAL A 208 0.19 -4.97 -0.86
N GLY A 209 1.05 -3.99 -1.13
CA GLY A 209 1.62 -3.79 -2.47
C GLY A 209 2.42 -5.02 -2.94
N ARG A 210 3.23 -5.61 -2.06
CA ARG A 210 3.99 -6.83 -2.38
C ARG A 210 3.12 -8.08 -2.52
N ALA A 211 2.05 -8.20 -1.74
CA ALA A 211 1.10 -9.30 -1.85
C ALA A 211 0.33 -9.25 -3.18
N MET A 212 -0.03 -8.07 -3.68
CA MET A 212 -0.61 -7.92 -5.02
C MET A 212 0.33 -8.46 -6.10
N ILE A 213 1.61 -8.08 -6.05
CA ILE A 213 2.64 -8.62 -6.95
C ILE A 213 2.71 -10.15 -6.81
N GLY A 214 2.64 -10.68 -5.58
CA GLY A 214 2.70 -12.11 -5.30
C GLY A 214 1.55 -12.91 -5.89
N VAL A 215 0.31 -12.42 -5.76
CA VAL A 215 -0.87 -13.04 -6.38
C VAL A 215 -0.70 -13.10 -7.89
N ILE A 216 -0.37 -11.96 -8.52
CA ILE A 216 -0.22 -11.89 -9.98
C ILE A 216 0.88 -12.83 -10.45
N VAL A 217 2.06 -12.82 -9.83
CA VAL A 217 3.17 -13.70 -10.19
C VAL A 217 2.79 -15.17 -10.03
N GLY A 218 2.12 -15.52 -8.92
CA GLY A 218 1.70 -16.89 -8.66
C GLY A 218 0.64 -17.39 -9.65
N GLU A 219 -0.31 -16.54 -10.00
CA GLU A 219 -1.37 -16.85 -10.96
C GLU A 219 -0.82 -16.95 -12.39
N TYR A 220 0.10 -16.06 -12.76
CA TYR A 220 0.72 -15.99 -14.08
C TYR A 220 1.58 -17.23 -14.39
N ILE A 221 2.30 -17.75 -13.39
CA ILE A 221 3.25 -18.87 -13.60
C ILE A 221 2.54 -20.23 -13.64
N ALA A 222 1.57 -20.46 -12.75
CA ALA A 222 1.07 -21.81 -12.52
C ALA A 222 -0.36 -21.84 -11.98
N SER A 223 -1.29 -21.15 -12.64
CA SER A 223 -2.71 -21.22 -12.32
C SER A 223 -3.58 -21.54 -13.52
N THR A 224 -4.80 -21.97 -13.23
CA THR A 224 -5.86 -22.24 -14.21
C THR A 224 -7.07 -21.32 -14.00
N GLN A 225 -7.01 -20.45 -13.00
CA GLN A 225 -8.04 -19.48 -12.60
C GLN A 225 -7.36 -18.28 -11.93
N GLY A 226 -8.06 -17.15 -11.84
CA GLY A 226 -7.54 -15.92 -11.24
C GLY A 226 -7.19 -14.86 -12.27
N ILE A 227 -7.08 -13.61 -11.82
CA ILE A 227 -6.94 -12.45 -12.70
C ILE A 227 -5.60 -12.47 -13.43
N GLY A 228 -4.51 -12.87 -12.75
CA GLY A 228 -3.20 -13.05 -13.38
C GLY A 228 -3.19 -14.14 -14.45
N TYR A 229 -3.98 -15.21 -14.26
CA TYR A 229 -4.16 -16.25 -15.28
C TYR A 229 -4.91 -15.70 -16.50
N GLN A 230 -6.04 -15.00 -16.28
CA GLN A 230 -6.84 -14.43 -17.36
C GLN A 230 -6.04 -13.40 -18.18
N ILE A 231 -5.22 -12.58 -17.51
CA ILE A 231 -4.30 -11.65 -18.17
C ILE A 231 -3.28 -12.40 -19.03
N ASN A 232 -2.66 -13.47 -18.53
CA ASN A 232 -1.73 -14.26 -19.34
C ASN A 232 -2.43 -14.89 -20.56
N ALA A 233 -3.63 -15.44 -20.37
CA ALA A 233 -4.41 -16.03 -21.46
C ALA A 233 -4.78 -14.99 -22.53
N ASP A 234 -5.21 -13.78 -22.13
CA ASP A 234 -5.51 -12.70 -23.07
C ASP A 234 -4.24 -12.19 -23.78
N ALA A 235 -3.08 -12.23 -23.11
CA ALA A 235 -1.80 -11.88 -23.72
C ALA A 235 -1.39 -12.89 -24.82
N GLU A 236 -1.52 -14.20 -24.55
CA GLU A 236 -1.23 -15.26 -25.51
C GLU A 236 -2.14 -15.21 -26.75
N LEU A 237 -3.38 -14.77 -26.58
CA LEU A 237 -4.36 -14.59 -27.65
C LEU A 237 -4.24 -13.24 -28.38
N PHE A 238 -3.29 -12.38 -28.00
CA PHE A 238 -3.18 -11.00 -28.49
C PHE A 238 -4.49 -10.19 -28.33
N ALA A 239 -5.30 -10.53 -27.33
CA ALA A 239 -6.54 -9.83 -26.98
C ALA A 239 -6.22 -8.58 -26.15
N THR A 240 -5.47 -7.63 -26.75
CA THR A 240 -4.84 -6.50 -26.06
C THR A 240 -5.82 -5.62 -25.28
N SER A 241 -7.05 -5.45 -25.78
CA SER A 241 -8.11 -4.73 -25.05
C SER A 241 -8.53 -5.44 -23.75
N ARG A 242 -8.69 -6.77 -23.77
CA ARG A 242 -9.02 -7.56 -22.58
C ARG A 242 -7.82 -7.67 -21.63
N TYR A 243 -6.61 -7.87 -22.17
CA TYR A 243 -5.36 -7.85 -21.40
C TYR A 243 -5.22 -6.55 -20.58
N LEU A 244 -5.32 -5.39 -21.24
CA LEU A 244 -5.22 -4.10 -20.55
C LEU A 244 -6.41 -3.85 -19.61
N ALA A 245 -7.60 -4.35 -19.93
CA ALA A 245 -8.74 -4.27 -19.02
C ALA A 245 -8.50 -5.07 -17.73
N GLY A 246 -7.93 -6.28 -17.83
CA GLY A 246 -7.50 -7.07 -16.67
C GLY A 246 -6.46 -6.35 -15.83
N VAL A 247 -5.47 -5.72 -16.46
CA VAL A 247 -4.48 -4.87 -15.76
C VAL A 247 -5.17 -3.70 -15.03
N MET A 248 -6.14 -3.04 -15.66
CA MET A 248 -6.91 -1.96 -15.02
C MET A 248 -7.74 -2.46 -13.83
N VAL A 249 -8.32 -3.66 -13.92
CA VAL A 249 -9.02 -4.30 -12.80
C VAL A 249 -8.08 -4.49 -11.60
N ILE A 250 -6.85 -4.97 -11.82
CA ILE A 250 -5.85 -5.11 -10.75
C ILE A 250 -5.52 -3.76 -10.12
N VAL A 251 -5.34 -2.72 -10.93
CA VAL A 251 -5.04 -1.37 -10.43
C VAL A 251 -6.19 -0.87 -9.56
N ILE A 252 -7.44 -1.01 -10.03
CA ILE A 252 -8.64 -0.60 -9.28
C ILE A 252 -8.74 -1.40 -7.98
N PHE A 253 -8.55 -2.72 -8.02
CA PHE A 253 -8.56 -3.56 -6.83
C PHE A 253 -7.47 -3.17 -5.83
N SER A 254 -6.25 -2.95 -6.30
CA SER A 254 -5.12 -2.51 -5.47
C SER A 254 -5.40 -1.17 -4.79
N VAL A 255 -5.94 -0.20 -5.54
CA VAL A 255 -6.35 1.11 -4.99
C VAL A 255 -7.47 0.93 -3.97
N ALA A 256 -8.48 0.10 -4.25
CA ALA A 256 -9.57 -0.18 -3.32
C ALA A 256 -9.08 -0.78 -2.00
N VAL A 257 -8.16 -1.76 -2.05
CA VAL A 257 -7.54 -2.35 -0.85
C VAL A 257 -6.71 -1.32 -0.09
N MET A 258 -5.96 -0.46 -0.79
CA MET A 258 -5.18 0.61 -0.15
C MET A 258 -6.08 1.65 0.52
N GLU A 259 -7.19 2.04 -0.10
CA GLU A 259 -8.17 2.96 0.50
C GLU A 259 -8.89 2.32 1.68
N LEU A 260 -9.25 1.04 1.59
CA LEU A 260 -9.80 0.29 2.71
C LEU A 260 -8.82 0.27 3.89
N LEU A 261 -7.53 0.02 3.63
CA LEU A 261 -6.50 0.04 4.67
C LEU A 261 -6.37 1.43 5.31
N LYS A 262 -6.37 2.51 4.51
CA LYS A 262 -6.37 3.90 5.03
C LYS A 262 -7.60 4.20 5.88
N PHE A 263 -8.77 3.69 5.48
CA PHE A 263 -10.00 3.85 6.24
C PHE A 263 -9.94 3.11 7.59
N LEU A 264 -9.46 1.86 7.59
CA LEU A 264 -9.27 1.08 8.83
C LEU A 264 -8.24 1.75 9.76
N GLU A 265 -7.15 2.25 9.20
CA GLU A 265 -6.13 3.02 9.91
C GLU A 265 -6.70 4.25 10.62
N LYS A 266 -7.53 5.06 9.95
CA LYS A 266 -8.18 6.23 10.56
C LYS A 266 -9.07 5.86 11.75
N ARG A 267 -9.69 4.67 11.71
CA ARG A 267 -10.55 4.16 12.77
C ARG A 267 -9.76 3.61 13.95
N MET A 268 -8.64 2.94 13.69
CA MET A 268 -7.81 2.30 14.72
C MET A 268 -6.83 3.26 15.40
N ALA A 269 -6.34 4.29 14.69
CA ALA A 269 -5.37 5.26 15.18
C ALA A 269 -5.86 6.72 15.04
N PRO A 270 -7.00 7.09 15.66
CA PRO A 270 -7.56 8.44 15.54
C PRO A 270 -6.65 9.53 16.11
N TRP A 271 -5.75 9.18 17.03
CA TRP A 271 -4.81 10.11 17.65
C TRP A 271 -3.81 10.69 16.63
N ARG A 272 -3.46 9.96 15.56
CA ARG A 272 -2.46 10.40 14.57
C ARG A 272 -2.93 11.54 13.66
N HIS A 273 -4.24 11.67 13.45
CA HIS A 273 -4.78 12.73 12.58
C HIS A 273 -4.86 14.10 13.29
N ARG A 274 -4.63 14.18 14.60
CA ARG A 274 -4.69 15.45 15.35
C ARG A 274 -3.44 16.32 15.21
N GLU A 275 -2.31 15.76 14.79
CA GLU A 275 -1.05 16.52 14.66
C GLU A 275 -0.96 17.29 13.33
N LEU A 276 -1.48 16.74 12.23
CA LEU A 276 -1.42 17.37 10.89
C LEU A 276 -2.38 18.56 10.69
N VAL A 277 -3.22 18.89 11.68
CA VAL A 277 -4.15 20.05 11.63
C VAL A 277 -3.62 21.22 12.47
N ARG A 278 -2.46 21.06 13.14
CA ARG A 278 -1.85 22.10 13.98
C ARG A 278 -0.67 22.82 13.34
N GLU A 279 -0.32 22.50 12.10
CA GLU A 279 0.60 23.28 11.24
C GLU A 279 -0.18 23.97 10.14
#